data_AF-A0A3M2ATP5-F1
#
_entry.id   AF-A0A3M2ATP5-F1
#
_cell.length_a   1.000
_cell.length_b   1.000
_cell.length_c   1.000
_cell.angle_alpha   90.00
_cell.angle_beta   90.00
_cell.angle_gamma   90.00
#
_symmetry.space_group_name_H-M   'P 1'
#
loop_
_entity.id
_entity.type
_entity.pdbx_description
1 polymer ?
#
loop_
_entity_poly.entity_id
_entity_poly.type
_entity_poly.pdbx_seq_one_letter_code
_entity_poly.pdbx_strand_id
1 'polypeptide(L)' 'MKPGTVFPGWVWLAYALLFAATIPWYFPRNQTLLVWLGLPHWTVLSLTATLGVALFTVFVIRKFWR' A
#
# COMPACT_ATOMS: atom_id res chain seq x y z
N MET A 1 -23.54 -17.08 10.53
CA MET A 1 -22.95 -16.49 9.32
C MET A 1 -24.01 -16.48 8.23
N LYS A 2 -24.43 -15.31 7.73
CA LYS A 2 -25.40 -15.23 6.62
C LYS A 2 -24.66 -15.55 5.31
N PRO A 3 -24.99 -16.64 4.60
CA PRO A 3 -24.38 -16.91 3.31
C PRO A 3 -24.90 -15.87 2.31
N GLY A 4 -24.01 -15.11 1.68
CA GLY A 4 -24.37 -14.23 0.55
C GLY A 4 -23.82 -12.81 0.55
N THR A 5 -23.11 -12.35 1.59
CA THR A 5 -22.44 -11.03 1.53
C THR A 5 -21.10 -11.18 0.83
N VAL A 6 -21.09 -10.96 -0.49
CA VAL A 6 -19.86 -10.90 -1.27
C VAL A 6 -19.04 -9.70 -0.77
N PHE A 7 -17.82 -9.96 -0.30
CA PHE A 7 -16.93 -8.89 0.14
C PHE A 7 -16.63 -7.99 -1.07
N PRO A 8 -16.65 -6.65 -0.91
CA PRO A 8 -16.51 -5.75 -2.05
C PRO A 8 -15.18 -5.97 -2.78
N GLY A 9 -15.24 -6.37 -4.05
CA GLY A 9 -14.07 -6.68 -4.87
C GLY A 9 -13.09 -5.52 -5.03
N TRP A 10 -13.59 -4.27 -4.96
CA TRP A 10 -12.73 -3.08 -5.03
C TRP A 10 -11.73 -2.98 -3.87
N VAL A 11 -12.02 -3.59 -2.72
CA VAL A 11 -11.11 -3.63 -1.56
C VAL A 11 -9.83 -4.40 -1.91
N TRP A 12 -9.97 -5.49 -2.66
CA TRP A 12 -8.84 -6.25 -3.16
C TRP A 12 -8.02 -5.48 -4.19
N LEU A 13 -8.69 -4.70 -5.05
CA LEU A 13 -8.02 -3.84 -6.01
C LEU A 13 -7.20 -2.74 -5.31
N ALA A 14 -7.75 -2.11 -4.27
CA ALA A 14 -7.04 -1.14 -3.45
C ALA A 14 -5.82 -1.77 -2.72
N TYR A 15 -5.97 -2.98 -2.16
CA TYR A 15 -4.83 -3.71 -1.60
C TYR A 15 -3.77 -4.01 -2.66
N ALA A 16 -4.15 -4.47 -3.85
CA ALA A 16 -3.22 -4.75 -4.93
C ALA A 16 -2.43 -3.49 -5.33
N LEU A 17 -3.10 -2.34 -5.45
CA LEU A 17 -2.46 -1.06 -5.76
C LEU A 17 -1.49 -0.61 -4.66
N LEU A 18 -1.91 -0.65 -3.39
CA LEU A 18 -1.06 -0.24 -2.27
C LEU A 18 0.14 -1.20 -2.08
N PHE A 19 -0.08 -2.49 -2.31
CA PHE A 19 0.99 -3.49 -2.26
C PHE A 19 1.97 -3.29 -3.40
N ALA A 20 1.47 -3.06 -4.62
CA ALA A 20 2.32 -2.72 -5.75
C ALA A 20 3.13 -1.44 -5.47
N ALA A 21 2.52 -0.40 -4.91
CA ALA A 21 3.23 0.83 -4.55
C ALA A 21 4.35 0.63 -3.50
N THR A 22 4.28 -0.44 -2.70
CA THR A 22 5.31 -0.77 -1.70
C THR A 22 6.56 -1.35 -2.37
N ILE A 23 6.39 -2.07 -3.48
CA ILE A 23 7.49 -2.68 -4.22
C ILE A 23 8.22 -1.59 -5.00
N PRO A 24 9.53 -1.39 -4.76
CA PRO A 24 10.29 -0.46 -5.55
C PRO A 24 10.57 -1.07 -6.93
N TRP A 25 9.71 -0.81 -7.92
CA TRP A 25 9.80 -1.32 -9.30
C TRP A 25 11.01 -0.80 -10.10
N TYR A 26 11.80 0.04 -9.47
CA TYR A 26 12.77 0.91 -10.09
C TYR A 26 14.10 0.70 -9.38
N PHE A 27 14.91 -0.17 -9.99
CA PHE A 27 16.35 -0.24 -9.77
C PHE A 27 17.05 0.45 -10.94
N PRO A 28 17.40 1.74 -10.83
CA PRO A 28 18.24 2.35 -11.84
C PRO A 28 19.68 1.91 -11.56
N ARG A 29 20.31 1.20 -12.49
CA ARG A 29 21.73 0.81 -12.38
C ARG A 29 22.69 2.02 -12.34
N ASN A 30 22.21 3.21 -12.71
CA ASN A 30 23.04 4.40 -12.96
C ASN A 30 22.48 5.74 -12.41
N GLN A 31 21.52 5.76 -11.48
CA GLN A 31 21.02 7.05 -10.95
C GLN A 31 21.72 7.48 -9.67
N THR A 32 22.07 8.77 -9.65
CA THR A 32 22.43 9.53 -8.45
C THR A 32 21.32 9.33 -7.41
N LEU A 33 21.66 8.74 -6.27
CA LEU A 33 20.73 8.50 -5.17
C LEU A 33 20.10 9.83 -4.75
N LEU A 34 18.86 10.08 -5.19
CA LEU A 34 18.07 11.18 -4.66
C LEU A 34 17.70 10.80 -3.23
N VAL A 35 18.41 11.41 -2.27
CA VAL A 35 18.23 11.18 -0.85
C VAL A 35 17.18 12.16 -0.34
N TRP A 36 16.09 11.62 0.19
CA TRP A 36 15.05 12.37 0.87
C TRP A 36 15.05 11.96 2.34
N LEU A 37 15.15 12.92 3.28
CA LEU A 37 15.25 12.65 4.72
C LEU A 37 16.43 11.74 5.14
N GLY A 38 17.53 11.72 4.38
CA GLY A 38 18.65 10.81 4.64
C GLY A 38 18.45 9.37 4.11
N LEU A 39 17.30 9.09 3.49
CA LEU A 39 16.96 7.79 2.93
C LEU A 39 16.83 7.86 1.40
N PRO A 40 17.04 6.76 0.67
CA PRO A 40 16.64 6.69 -0.73
C PRO A 40 15.16 7.07 -0.88
N HIS A 41 14.82 7.92 -1.85
CA HIS A 41 13.43 8.32 -2.09
C HIS A 41 12.47 7.12 -2.24
N TRP A 42 12.95 6.01 -2.81
CA TRP A 42 12.21 4.75 -2.89
C TRP A 42 11.82 4.18 -1.53
N THR A 43 12.71 4.28 -0.54
CA THR A 43 12.43 3.84 0.84
C THR A 43 11.33 4.67 1.47
N VAL A 44 11.36 6.00 1.26
CA VAL A 44 10.30 6.90 1.74
C VAL A 44 8.96 6.57 1.08
N LEU A 45 8.97 6.25 -0.21
CA LEU A 45 7.76 5.84 -0.93
C LEU A 45 7.19 4.52 -0.39
N SER A 46 8.04 3.50 -0.16
CA SER A 46 7.62 2.22 0.40
C SER A 46 7.06 2.37 1.82
N LEU A 47 7.67 3.23 2.66
CA LEU A 47 7.16 3.52 4.00
C LEU A 47 5.79 4.21 3.94
N THR A 48 5.62 5.16 3.02
CA THR A 48 4.35 5.87 2.82
C THR A 48 3.26 4.92 2.31
N ALA A 49 3.59 4.04 1.36
CA ALA A 49 2.69 3.00 0.87
C ALA A 49 2.28 2.02 1.99
N THR A 50 3.23 1.60 2.82
CA THR A 50 2.98 0.74 3.99
C THR A 50 2.02 1.40 5.00
N LEU A 51 2.23 2.69 5.28
CA LEU A 51 1.30 3.50 6.08
C LEU A 51 -0.10 3.56 5.45
N GLY A 52 -0.16 3.71 4.13
CA GLY A 52 -1.39 3.66 3.35
C GLY A 52 -2.12 2.32 3.50
N VAL A 53 -1.40 1.20 3.42
CA VAL A 53 -1.95 -0.15 3.67
C VAL A 53 -2.54 -0.22 5.07
N ALA A 54 -1.80 0.17 6.11
CA ALA A 54 -2.27 0.10 7.49
C ALA A 54 -3.54 0.94 7.72
N LEU A 55 -3.58 2.18 7.23
CA LEU A 55 -4.75 3.05 7.32
C LEU A 55 -5.93 2.48 6.54
N PHE A 56 -5.68 1.93 5.36
CA PHE A 56 -6.71 1.28 4.55
C PHE A 56 -7.29 0.05 5.25
N THR A 57 -6.45 -0.78 5.88
CA THR A 57 -6.88 -1.92 6.69
C THR A 57 -7.79 -1.47 7.83
N VAL A 58 -7.40 -0.42 8.57
CA VAL A 58 -8.23 0.15 9.65
C VAL A 58 -9.58 0.63 9.11
N PHE A 59 -9.59 1.31 7.96
CA PHE A 59 -10.83 1.75 7.30
C PHE A 59 -11.73 0.57 6.93
N VAL A 60 -11.18 -0.48 6.32
CA VAL A 60 -11.92 -1.68 5.91
C VAL A 60 -12.55 -2.36 7.13
N ILE A 61 -11.77 -2.55 8.21
CA ILE A 61 -12.28 -3.15 9.45
C ILE A 61 -13.41 -2.30 10.03
N ARG A 62 -13.21 -0.97 10.16
CA ARG A 62 -14.24 -0.08 10.71
C ARG A 62 -15.53 -0.04 9.89
N LYS A 63 -15.44 -0.19 8.57
CA LYS A 63 -16.57 -0.10 7.64
C LYS A 63 -17.31 -1.42 7.45
N PHE A 64 -16.60 -2.54 7.38
CA PHE A 64 -17.17 -3.83 6.99
C PHE A 64 -17.25 -4.86 8.12
N TRP A 65 -16.57 -4.63 9.25
CA TRP A 65 -16.51 -5.58 10.38
C TRP A 65 -17.17 -5.04 11.66
N ARG A 66 -17.88 -3.90 11.59
CA ARG A 66 -18.92 -3.56 12.58
C ARG A 66 -20.19 -4.34 12.30
#